data_AF-A0A0U1KKX3-F1
#
_entry.id   AF-A0A0U1KKX3-F1
#
_cell.length_a   1.000
_cell.length_b   1.000
_cell.length_c   1.000
_cell.angle_alpha   90.00
_cell.angle_beta   90.00
_cell.angle_gamma   90.00
#
_symmetry.space_group_name_H-M   'P 1'
#
loop_
_entity.id
_entity.type
_entity.pdbx_description
1 polymer ?
#
loop_
_entity_poly.entity_id
_entity_poly.type
_entity_poly.pdbx_seq_one_letter_code
_entity_poly.pdbx_strand_id
1 'polypeptide(L)' 'MDQQTQLIQLCKDLRLPSIRKMVQDTSNFNHPNQAYEVLLQVLKQEKADRFIRAKQNRIRAANFPQKKLLDELVEEALPE' A
#
# COMPACT_ATOMS: atom_id res chain seq x y z
N MET A 1 13.33 -3.94 -18.77
CA MET A 1 12.06 -3.25 -18.45
C MET A 1 12.38 -1.80 -18.20
N ASP A 2 11.86 -0.90 -19.03
CA ASP A 2 12.07 0.54 -18.91
C ASP A 2 11.49 1.08 -17.58
N GLN A 3 12.22 1.97 -16.89
CA GLN A 3 11.86 2.49 -15.56
C GLN A 3 10.52 3.26 -15.60
N GLN A 4 10.27 3.99 -16.69
CA GLN A 4 9.02 4.71 -16.89
C GLN A 4 7.82 3.75 -17.00
N THR A 5 8.00 2.63 -17.70
CA THR A 5 6.96 1.59 -17.81
C THR A 5 6.61 0.99 -16.44
N GLN A 6 7.61 0.74 -15.60
CA GLN A 6 7.38 0.24 -14.23
C GLN A 6 6.63 1.26 -13.37
N LEU A 7 6.98 2.55 -13.47
CA LEU A 7 6.28 3.63 -12.77
C LEU A 7 4.82 3.73 -13.19
N ILE A 8 4.55 3.69 -14.50
CA ILE A 8 3.19 3.75 -15.03
C ILE A 8 2.35 2.59 -14.48
N GLN A 9 2.92 1.37 -14.42
CA GLN A 9 2.24 0.23 -13.86
C GLN A 9 1.97 0.38 -12.35
N LEU A 10 2.97 0.82 -11.57
CA LEU A 10 2.80 1.10 -10.14
C LEU A 10 1.73 2.17 -9.89
N CYS A 11 1.67 3.21 -10.73
CA CYS A 11 0.64 4.24 -10.61
C CYS A 11 -0.76 3.70 -10.94
N LYS A 12 -0.88 2.73 -11.87
CA LYS A 12 -2.17 2.03 -12.14
C LYS A 12 -2.59 1.20 -10.93
N ASP A 13 -1.67 0.41 -10.37
CA ASP A 13 -1.93 -0.41 -9.19
C ASP A 13 -2.37 0.43 -7.98
N LEU A 14 -1.71 1.57 -7.76
CA LEU A 14 -2.01 2.50 -6.67
C LEU A 14 -3.18 3.46 -6.95
N ARG A 15 -3.76 3.40 -8.15
CA ARG A 15 -4.83 4.32 -8.61
C ARG A 15 -4.44 5.80 -8.46
N LEU A 16 -3.25 6.17 -8.95
CA LEU A 16 -2.72 7.54 -8.91
C LEU A 16 -2.72 8.17 -10.31
N PRO A 17 -3.89 8.62 -10.83
CA PRO A 17 -4.02 9.10 -12.21
C PRO A 17 -3.21 10.39 -12.47
N SER A 18 -3.13 11.30 -11.50
CA SER A 18 -2.40 12.56 -11.64
C SER A 18 -0.88 12.33 -11.76
N ILE A 19 -0.33 11.47 -10.90
CA ILE A 19 1.09 11.11 -10.94
C ILE A 19 1.41 10.32 -12.21
N ARG A 20 0.49 9.45 -12.66
CA ARG A 20 0.64 8.75 -13.94
C ARG A 20 0.77 9.73 -15.11
N LYS A 21 -0.06 10.77 -15.17
CA LYS A 21 0.02 11.81 -16.22
C LYS A 21 1.36 12.55 -16.15
N MET A 22 1.81 12.90 -14.94
CA MET A 22 3.11 13.55 -14.73
C MET A 22 4.28 12.71 -15.23
N VAL A 23 4.30 11.40 -14.96
CA VAL A 23 5.36 10.48 -15.41
C VAL A 23 5.33 10.23 -16.92
N GLN A 24 4.17 10.33 -17.56
CA GLN A 24 4.05 10.17 -19.01
C GLN A 24 4.64 11.35 -19.79
N ASP A 25 4.66 12.53 -19.18
CA ASP A 25 5.22 13.73 -19.78
C ASP A 25 6.64 13.99 -19.23
N THR A 26 7.62 13.55 -20.01
CA THR A 26 9.05 13.64 -19.71
C THR A 26 9.57 15.07 -19.57
N SER A 27 8.85 16.07 -20.09
CA SER A 27 9.22 17.48 -19.98
C SER A 27 9.08 18.02 -18.55
N ASN A 28 8.35 17.32 -17.68
CA ASN A 28 8.17 17.69 -16.28
C ASN A 28 9.41 17.47 -15.41
N PHE A 29 10.45 16.80 -15.93
CA PHE A 29 11.64 16.47 -15.16
C PHE A 29 12.91 17.03 -15.81
N ASN A 30 13.65 17.84 -15.05
CA ASN A 30 14.99 18.29 -15.45
C ASN A 30 15.98 17.11 -15.58
N HIS A 31 15.83 16.11 -14.70
CA HIS A 31 16.66 14.90 -14.65
C HIS A 31 15.76 13.65 -14.54
N PRO A 32 15.20 13.15 -15.66
CA PRO A 32 14.17 12.12 -15.65
C PRO A 32 14.65 10.81 -15.01
N ASN A 33 15.89 10.39 -15.23
CA ASN A 33 16.41 9.14 -14.67
C ASN A 33 16.45 9.15 -13.13
N GLN A 34 16.95 10.23 -12.53
CA GLN A 34 17.02 10.38 -11.07
C GLN A 34 15.61 10.53 -10.47
N ALA A 35 14.74 11.31 -11.13
CA ALA A 35 13.36 11.46 -10.69
C ALA A 35 12.62 10.11 -10.72
N TYR A 36 12.82 9.31 -11.77
CA TYR A 36 12.20 8.00 -11.90
C TYR A 36 12.67 7.03 -10.84
N GLU A 37 13.96 7.02 -10.52
CA GLU A 37 14.52 6.18 -9.46
C GLU A 37 13.89 6.48 -8.10
N VAL A 38 13.84 7.77 -7.71
CA VAL A 38 13.23 8.20 -6.45
C VAL A 38 11.74 7.87 -6.42
N LEU A 39 11.01 8.16 -7.49
CA LEU A 39 9.59 7.84 -7.60
C LEU A 39 9.34 6.34 -7.50
N LEU A 40 10.20 5.51 -8.09
CA LEU A 40 10.10 4.05 -8.02
C LEU A 40 10.24 3.57 -6.58
N GLN A 41 11.22 4.10 -5.83
CA GLN A 41 11.44 3.75 -4.44
C GLN A 41 10.22 4.12 -3.58
N VAL A 42 9.73 5.36 -3.71
CA VAL A 42 8.61 5.87 -2.90
C VAL A 42 7.31 5.12 -3.23
N LEU A 43 7.00 4.89 -4.51
CA LEU A 43 5.77 4.19 -4.91
C LEU A 43 5.78 2.71 -4.49
N LYS A 44 6.94 2.06 -4.50
CA LYS A 44 7.07 0.69 -3.96
C LYS A 44 6.78 0.67 -2.46
N GLN A 45 7.33 1.61 -1.70
CA GLN A 45 7.08 1.73 -0.27
C GLN A 45 5.60 1.99 0.02
N GLU A 46 4.99 2.95 -0.66
CA GLU A 46 3.57 3.28 -0.46
C GLU A 46 2.65 2.08 -0.80
N LYS A 47 3.00 1.26 -1.80
CA LYS A 47 2.27 0.01 -2.09
C LYS A 47 2.34 -0.98 -0.94
N ALA A 48 3.52 -1.17 -0.34
CA ALA A 48 3.69 -2.03 0.83
C ALA A 48 2.91 -1.49 2.05
N ASP A 49 2.98 -0.18 2.28
CA ASP A 49 2.30 0.45 3.42
C ASP A 49 0.77 0.35 3.30
N ARG A 50 0.21 0.53 2.10
CA ARG A 50 -1.22 0.31 1.86
C ARG A 50 -1.65 -1.12 2.16
N PHE A 51 -0.82 -2.11 1.82
CA PHE A 51 -1.12 -3.50 2.13
C PHE A 51 -1.16 -3.76 3.65
N ILE A 52 -0.18 -3.23 4.39
CA ILE A 52 -0.12 -3.33 5.85
C ILE A 52 -1.33 -2.62 6.48
N ARG A 53 -1.64 -1.40 6.05
CA ARG A 53 -2.81 -0.63 6.51
C ARG A 53 -4.12 -1.37 6.23
N ALA A 54 -4.28 -1.96 5.04
CA ALA A 54 -5.46 -2.74 4.69
C ALA A 54 -5.62 -3.97 5.60
N LYS A 55 -4.53 -4.69 5.89
CA LYS A 55 -4.55 -5.81 6.85
C LYS A 55 -4.97 -5.35 8.24
N GLN A 56 -4.36 -4.29 8.75
CA GLN A 56 -4.69 -3.74 10.07
C GLN A 56 -6.15 -3.27 10.14
N ASN A 57 -6.64 -2.61 9.09
CA ASN A 57 -8.02 -2.14 9.04
C ASN A 57 -9.02 -3.30 9.03
N ARG A 58 -8.72 -4.41 8.35
CA ARG A 58 -9.56 -5.62 8.43
C ARG A 58 -9.62 -6.18 9.85
N ILE A 59 -8.48 -6.24 10.55
CA ILE A 59 -8.41 -6.71 11.94
C ILE A 59 -9.24 -5.78 12.86
N ARG A 60 -9.09 -4.45 12.71
CA ARG A 60 -9.87 -3.47 13.48
C ARG A 60 -11.36 -3.57 13.16
N ALA A 61 -11.73 -3.68 11.89
CA ALA A 61 -13.12 -3.75 11.45
C ALA A 61 -13.83 -5.04 11.87
N ALA A 62 -13.09 -6.15 11.97
CA ALA A 62 -13.60 -7.39 12.56
C ALA A 62 -13.94 -7.24 14.05
N ASN A 63 -13.59 -6.09 14.67
CA ASN A 63 -13.81 -5.75 16.07
C ASN A 63 -13.42 -6.90 16.99
N PHE A 64 -12.33 -7.60 16.61
CA PHE A 64 -11.89 -8.78 17.32
C PHE A 64 -11.64 -8.37 18.77
N PRO A 65 -12.15 -9.14 19.75
CA PRO A 65 -11.94 -8.83 21.15
C PRO A 65 -10.45 -8.60 21.38
N GLN A 66 -10.08 -7.45 21.95
CA GLN A 66 -8.67 -7.16 22.27
C GLN A 66 -8.10 -8.35 23.05
N LYS A 67 -6.79 -8.63 22.93
CA LYS A 67 -6.11 -9.76 23.59
C LYS A 67 -6.63 -10.08 25.01
N LYS A 68 -6.90 -9.06 25.83
CA LYS A 68 -7.51 -9.18 27.17
C LYS A 68 -8.80 -10.01 27.23
N LEU A 69 -9.69 -9.92 26.24
CA LEU A 69 -10.95 -10.65 26.20
C LEU A 69 -10.80 -12.10 25.73
N LEU A 70 -9.71 -12.44 25.03
CA LEU A 70 -9.36 -13.84 24.74
C LEU A 70 -8.69 -14.49 25.95
N ASP A 71 -7.92 -13.73 26.72
CA ASP A 71 -7.32 -14.19 27.98
C ASP A 71 -8.38 -14.43 29.09
N GLU A 72 -9.56 -13.78 28.97
CA GLU A 72 -10.74 -13.99 29.82
C GLU A 72 -11.74 -15.01 29.23
N LEU A 73 -11.43 -15.64 28.09
CA LEU A 73 -12.31 -16.61 27.47
C LEU A 73 -12.37 -17.90 28.31
N VAL A 74 -13.51 -18.15 28.95
CA VAL A 74 -13.76 -19.39 29.67
C VAL A 74 -14.21 -20.45 28.66
N GLU A 75 -13.28 -21.29 28.20
CA GLU A 75 -13.54 -22.33 27.21
C GLU A 75 -14.64 -23.31 27.67
N GLU A 76 -14.75 -23.57 28.97
CA GLU A 76 -15.77 -24.43 29.58
C GLU A 76 -17.21 -23.87 29.47
N ALA A 77 -17.38 -22.59 29.15
CA ALA A 77 -18.68 -21.94 28.97
C ALA A 77 -19.13 -21.87 27.50
N LEU A 78 -18.31 -22.37 26.57
CA LEU A 78 -18.68 -22.43 25.15
C LEU A 78 -19.67 -23.60 24.91
N PRO A 79 -20.70 -23.41 24.07
CA PRO A 79 -21.61 -24.50 23.71
C PRO A 79 -20.90 -25.56 22.86
N GLU A 80 -21.28 -26.83 23.06
CA GLU A 80 -20.81 -27.99 22.26
C GLU A 80 -21.26 -27.95 20.80
#